data_AF-A0A7V5LZU5-F1
#
_entry.id   AF-A0A7V5LZU5-F1
#
_cell.length_a   1.000
_cell.length_b   1.000
_cell.length_c   1.000
_cell.angle_alpha   90.00
_cell.angle_beta   90.00
_cell.angle_gamma   90.00
#
_symmetry.space_group_name_H-M   'P 1'
#
loop_
_entity.id
_entity.type
_entity.pdbx_description
1 polymer ?
#
loop_
_entity_poly.entity_id
_entity_poly.type
_entity_poly.pdbx_seq_one_letter_code
_entity_poly.pdbx_strand_id
1 'polypeptide(L)'
;MEWKSSGIPSIKVGGRYVPLTTLWLKDKWGQRKRFRVRTLVNINQKKPFFLPSWSQLAKDEKGRVGALIVGAHHSGWLKVGSYKEVVPYLFVSLDALPKKVRKKLLIPLEYELIEEEDMILARERGSSFYLASKRSKFFHEPGCWQAKRIKEENKVIFKTKKEAIASGYTPHKICGG
;
A
#
# COMPACT_ATOMS: atom_id res chain seq x y z
N MET A 1 -1.84 4.12 -10.63
CA MET A 1 -0.38 4.34 -10.44
C MET A 1 0.37 3.58 -11.52
N GLU A 2 1.70 3.67 -11.60
CA GLU A 2 2.51 2.81 -12.50
C GLU A 2 3.27 1.77 -11.70
N TRP A 3 3.32 0.55 -12.24
CA TRP A 3 4.13 -0.54 -11.72
C TRP A 3 5.54 -0.45 -12.30
N LYS A 4 6.54 -0.47 -11.42
CA LYS A 4 7.96 -0.46 -11.77
C LYS A 4 8.60 -1.77 -11.35
N SER A 5 9.70 -2.15 -12.01
CA SER A 5 10.51 -3.27 -11.54
C SER A 5 11.06 -2.96 -10.15
N SER A 6 10.99 -3.93 -9.24
CA SER A 6 11.51 -3.80 -7.87
C SER A 6 13.00 -4.16 -7.75
N GLY A 7 13.59 -4.76 -8.78
CA GLY A 7 14.89 -5.43 -8.72
C GLY A 7 14.82 -6.85 -8.16
N ILE A 8 13.69 -7.25 -7.57
CA ILE A 8 13.41 -8.64 -7.18
C ILE A 8 12.73 -9.33 -8.37
N PRO A 9 13.16 -10.54 -8.77
CA PRO A 9 12.51 -11.30 -9.83
C PRO A 9 11.01 -11.43 -9.56
N SER A 10 10.19 -11.33 -10.62
CA SER A 10 8.76 -11.63 -10.53
C SER A 10 7.92 -10.66 -9.67
N ILE A 11 8.52 -9.58 -9.14
CA ILE A 11 7.83 -8.59 -8.30
C ILE A 11 7.93 -7.20 -8.91
N LYS A 12 6.76 -6.59 -9.13
CA LYS A 12 6.63 -5.18 -9.48
C LYS A 12 6.18 -4.39 -8.26
N VAL A 13 6.65 -3.15 -8.12
CA VAL A 13 6.27 -2.26 -7.02
C VAL A 13 5.62 -0.99 -7.55
N GLY A 14 4.79 -0.35 -6.73
CA GLY A 14 4.22 0.94 -7.09
C GLY A 14 3.62 1.70 -5.92
N GLY A 15 3.16 2.91 -6.21
CA GLY A 15 2.73 3.83 -5.17
C GLY A 15 3.92 4.42 -4.39
N ARG A 16 3.61 5.11 -3.29
CA ARG A 16 4.60 5.80 -2.45
C ARG A 16 5.04 4.91 -1.29
N TYR A 17 6.22 5.18 -0.75
CA TYR A 17 6.65 4.57 0.50
C TYR A 17 5.80 5.06 1.67
N VAL A 18 5.35 4.12 2.49
CA VAL A 18 4.67 4.38 3.75
C VAL A 18 5.51 3.81 4.88
N PRO A 19 5.96 4.64 5.84
CA PRO A 19 6.70 4.16 7.00
C PRO A 19 5.86 3.20 7.84
N LEU A 20 6.48 2.13 8.33
CA LEU A 20 5.90 1.21 9.30
C LEU A 20 6.93 0.77 10.34
N THR A 21 6.41 0.32 11.48
CA THR A 21 7.23 -0.22 12.57
C THR A 21 6.69 -1.53 13.11
N THR A 22 5.57 -2.02 12.58
CA THR A 22 4.88 -3.21 13.12
C THR A 22 4.18 -3.98 12.00
N LEU A 23 4.21 -5.30 12.10
CA LEU A 23 3.44 -6.23 11.26
C LEU A 23 2.70 -7.25 12.13
N TRP A 24 1.61 -7.79 11.60
CA TRP A 24 0.85 -8.89 12.19
C TRP A 24 1.09 -10.16 11.38
N LEU A 25 2.06 -10.96 11.83
CA LEU A 25 2.50 -12.17 11.15
C LEU A 25 2.04 -13.39 11.94
N LYS A 26 1.85 -14.53 11.24
CA LYS A 26 1.69 -15.83 11.88
C LYS A 26 3.06 -16.26 12.43
N ASP A 27 3.10 -16.73 13.67
CA ASP A 27 4.30 -17.35 14.23
C ASP A 27 4.42 -18.82 13.77
N LYS A 28 5.44 -19.54 14.26
CA LYS A 28 5.66 -20.95 13.90
C LYS A 28 4.53 -21.90 14.31
N TRP A 29 3.60 -21.45 15.16
CA TRP A 29 2.42 -22.20 15.57
C TRP A 29 1.14 -21.70 14.86
N GLY A 30 1.29 -20.85 13.84
CA GLY A 30 0.18 -20.25 13.11
C GLY A 30 -0.55 -19.13 13.87
N GLN A 31 -0.13 -18.79 15.08
CA GLN A 31 -0.80 -17.76 15.88
C GLN A 31 -0.42 -16.38 15.38
N ARG A 32 -1.43 -15.51 15.21
CA ARG A 32 -1.22 -14.17 14.72
C ARG A 32 -0.68 -13.27 15.83
N LYS A 33 0.57 -12.81 15.69
CA LYS A 33 1.25 -11.96 16.66
C LYS A 33 1.79 -10.69 16.03
N ARG A 34 1.93 -9.67 16.87
CA ARG A 34 2.50 -8.39 16.47
C ARG A 34 4.02 -8.46 16.56
N PHE A 35 4.70 -8.28 15.44
CA PHE A 35 6.16 -8.18 15.36
C PHE A 35 6.56 -6.74 15.12
N ARG A 36 7.57 -6.27 15.86
CA ARG A 36 8.19 -4.98 15.59
C ARG A 36 9.13 -5.14 14.40
N VAL A 37 9.04 -4.23 13.45
CA VAL A 37 9.87 -4.25 12.25
C VAL A 37 10.66 -2.95 12.19
N ARG A 38 11.97 -3.07 11.97
CA ARG A 38 12.90 -1.94 11.97
C ARG A 38 13.93 -2.13 10.88
N THR A 39 14.41 -1.02 10.36
CA THR A 39 15.60 -0.96 9.51
C THR A 39 16.82 -0.92 10.41
N LEU A 40 17.72 -1.88 10.25
CA LEU A 40 19.03 -1.91 10.87
C LEU A 40 20.02 -1.16 9.97
N VAL A 41 20.61 -0.10 10.50
CA VAL A 41 21.64 0.70 9.82
C VAL A 41 22.95 0.52 10.55
N ASN A 42 24.06 0.50 9.80
CA ASN A 42 25.44 0.35 10.32
C ASN A 42 25.65 -0.92 11.15
N ILE A 43 25.44 -2.09 10.53
CA ILE A 43 25.64 -3.41 11.17
C ILE A 43 27.02 -3.55 11.83
N ASN A 44 28.04 -2.92 11.24
CA ASN A 44 29.43 -3.03 11.67
C ASN A 44 29.84 -2.05 12.79
N GLN A 45 28.91 -1.23 13.32
CA GLN A 45 29.21 -0.30 14.41
C GLN A 45 28.81 -0.85 15.78
N LYS A 46 29.55 -0.46 16.84
CA LYS A 46 29.33 -0.91 18.25
C LYS A 46 27.91 -0.67 18.79
N LYS A 47 27.18 0.30 18.25
CA LYS A 47 25.78 0.59 18.62
C LYS A 47 24.92 0.68 17.35
N PRO A 48 24.09 -0.35 17.05
CA PRO A 48 23.22 -0.30 15.89
C PRO A 48 22.14 0.78 16.05
N PHE A 49 21.89 1.53 14.98
CA PHE A 49 20.78 2.47 14.92
C PHE A 49 19.58 1.86 14.21
N PHE A 50 18.38 2.22 14.66
CA PHE A 50 17.14 1.69 14.11
C PHE A 50 16.26 2.80 13.53
N LEU A 51 15.92 2.65 12.26
CA LEU A 51 14.92 3.47 11.58
C LEU A 51 13.60 2.70 11.42
N PRO A 52 12.47 3.39 11.20
CA PRO A 52 11.28 2.76 10.65
C PRO A 52 11.61 2.02 9.34
N SER A 53 10.84 0.99 9.06
CA SER A 53 10.88 0.29 7.78
C SER A 53 9.95 0.98 6.79
N TRP A 54 10.18 0.79 5.50
CA TRP A 54 9.29 1.29 4.46
C TRP A 54 8.42 0.16 3.92
N SER A 55 7.18 0.49 3.60
CA SER A 55 6.29 -0.37 2.82
C SER A 55 5.94 0.28 1.51
N GLN A 56 5.78 -0.55 0.49
CA GLN A 56 5.27 -0.17 -0.81
C GLN A 56 4.33 -1.27 -1.31
N LEU A 57 3.35 -0.91 -2.15
CA LEU A 57 2.55 -1.94 -2.80
C LEU A 57 3.44 -2.78 -3.71
N ALA A 58 3.21 -4.08 -3.70
CA ALA A 58 3.93 -5.02 -4.51
C ALA A 58 2.96 -5.99 -5.20
N LYS A 59 3.20 -6.23 -6.48
CA LYS A 59 2.40 -7.08 -7.35
C LYS A 59 3.25 -8.23 -7.86
N ASP A 60 2.74 -9.43 -7.72
CA ASP A 60 3.37 -10.64 -8.25
C ASP A 60 3.01 -10.87 -9.73
N GLU A 61 3.59 -11.92 -10.33
CA GLU A 61 3.32 -12.33 -11.72
C GLU A 61 1.86 -12.73 -11.96
N LYS A 62 1.19 -13.27 -10.94
CA LYS A 62 -0.24 -13.66 -11.01
C LYS A 62 -1.18 -12.45 -10.88
N GLY A 63 -0.61 -11.27 -10.66
CA GLY A 63 -1.32 -10.00 -10.51
C GLY A 63 -1.94 -9.78 -9.13
N ARG A 64 -1.55 -10.58 -8.13
CA ARG A 64 -1.92 -10.42 -6.72
C ARG A 64 -1.08 -9.31 -6.11
N VAL A 65 -1.73 -8.48 -5.31
CA VAL A 65 -1.16 -7.28 -4.71
C VAL A 65 -1.12 -7.44 -3.19
N GLY A 66 0.09 -7.35 -2.65
CA GLY A 66 0.38 -7.25 -1.23
C GLY A 66 1.23 -6.01 -0.95
N ALA A 67 2.11 -6.11 0.05
CA ALA A 67 3.10 -5.09 0.32
C ALA A 67 4.51 -5.69 0.43
N LEU A 68 5.47 -4.99 -0.17
CA LEU A 68 6.88 -5.23 0.02
C LEU A 68 7.38 -4.33 1.16
N ILE A 69 7.99 -4.96 2.15
CA ILE A 69 8.61 -4.31 3.29
C ILE A 69 10.11 -4.31 3.06
N VAL A 70 10.71 -3.13 3.11
CA VAL A 70 12.15 -2.94 2.89
C VAL A 70 12.74 -2.07 3.99
N GLY A 71 14.07 -2.13 4.13
CA GLY A 71 14.79 -1.13 4.90
C GLY A 71 14.59 0.27 4.32
N ALA A 72 14.58 1.28 5.19
CA ALA A 72 14.55 2.67 4.77
C ALA A 72 15.71 2.98 3.81
N HIS A 73 15.44 3.86 2.83
CA HIS A 73 16.43 4.33 1.84
C HIS A 73 17.06 3.23 0.96
N HIS A 74 16.42 2.06 0.83
CA HIS A 74 16.90 0.93 0.00
C HIS A 74 18.25 0.32 0.41
N SER A 75 18.82 0.75 1.54
CA SER A 75 20.18 0.38 1.96
C SER A 75 20.22 -0.39 3.29
N GLY A 76 19.08 -0.52 3.98
CA GLY A 76 19.04 -1.10 5.31
C GLY A 76 18.50 -2.53 5.34
N TRP A 77 19.03 -3.32 6.27
CA TRP A 77 18.56 -4.67 6.54
C TRP A 77 17.31 -4.64 7.42
N LEU A 78 16.34 -5.49 7.14
CA LEU A 78 15.09 -5.57 7.87
C LEU A 78 15.23 -6.50 9.07
N LYS A 79 15.06 -5.95 10.26
CA LYS A 79 14.94 -6.73 11.50
C LYS A 79 13.47 -6.93 11.84
N VAL A 80 13.06 -8.19 12.02
CA VAL A 80 11.69 -8.57 12.41
C VAL A 80 11.71 -9.20 13.80
N GLY A 81 11.03 -8.56 14.74
CA GLY A 81 10.96 -9.00 16.13
C GLY A 81 12.28 -8.86 16.90
N SER A 82 12.45 -9.72 17.91
CA SER A 82 13.65 -9.81 18.75
C SER A 82 14.73 -10.72 18.16
N TYR A 83 14.45 -11.44 17.08
CA TYR A 83 15.37 -12.37 16.44
C TYR A 83 16.62 -11.65 15.92
N LYS A 84 17.77 -12.36 15.95
CA LYS A 84 19.05 -11.83 15.47
C LYS A 84 19.13 -11.78 13.94
N GLU A 85 18.35 -12.62 13.27
CA GLU A 85 18.30 -12.67 11.82
C GLU A 85 17.70 -11.38 11.24
N VAL A 86 18.31 -10.94 10.15
CA VAL A 86 17.85 -9.81 9.36
C VAL A 86 17.68 -10.25 7.92
N VAL A 87 16.67 -9.73 7.25
CA VAL A 87 16.34 -10.05 5.86
C VAL A 87 16.42 -8.79 5.01
N PRO A 88 16.75 -8.86 3.71
CA PRO A 88 16.83 -7.66 2.88
C PRO A 88 15.45 -7.04 2.62
N TYR A 89 14.42 -7.89 2.49
CA TYR A 89 13.04 -7.50 2.28
C TYR A 89 12.09 -8.59 2.80
N LEU A 90 10.82 -8.25 2.94
CA LEU A 90 9.75 -9.17 3.30
C LEU A 90 8.49 -8.85 2.48
N PHE A 91 7.95 -9.84 1.78
CA PHE A 91 6.63 -9.70 1.16
C PHE A 91 5.56 -10.12 2.16
N VAL A 92 4.50 -9.32 2.28
CA VAL A 92 3.39 -9.60 3.19
C VAL A 92 2.04 -9.31 2.55
N SER A 93 1.04 -10.04 3.03
CA SER A 93 -0.36 -9.80 2.71
C SER A 93 -0.87 -8.50 3.36
N LEU A 94 -2.01 -7.99 2.90
CA LEU A 94 -2.55 -6.70 3.34
C LEU A 94 -3.10 -6.72 4.77
N ASP A 95 -3.56 -7.88 5.23
CA ASP A 95 -3.98 -8.13 6.61
C ASP A 95 -2.82 -8.10 7.61
N ALA A 96 -1.59 -8.36 7.16
CA ALA A 96 -0.40 -8.22 8.02
C ALA A 96 -0.07 -6.75 8.35
N LEU A 97 -0.62 -5.81 7.58
CA LEU A 97 -0.36 -4.38 7.75
C LEU A 97 -1.30 -3.74 8.77
N PRO A 98 -0.82 -2.74 9.54
CA PRO A 98 -1.71 -1.88 10.32
C PRO A 98 -2.75 -1.20 9.43
N LYS A 99 -4.00 -1.08 9.90
CA LYS A 99 -5.12 -0.50 9.14
C LYS A 99 -4.79 0.86 8.50
N LYS A 100 -4.06 1.73 9.23
CA LYS A 100 -3.63 3.05 8.73
C LYS A 100 -2.62 2.95 7.57
N VAL A 101 -1.67 2.01 7.64
CA VAL A 101 -0.66 1.79 6.59
C VAL A 101 -1.32 1.18 5.36
N ARG A 102 -2.11 0.11 5.55
CA ARG A 102 -2.89 -0.51 4.47
C ARG A 102 -3.71 0.52 3.70
N LYS A 103 -4.45 1.37 4.44
CA LYS A 103 -5.26 2.42 3.83
C LYS A 103 -4.42 3.36 2.97
N LYS A 104 -3.30 3.88 3.50
CA LYS A 104 -2.41 4.79 2.75
C LYS A 104 -1.83 4.15 1.49
N LEU A 105 -1.44 2.88 1.56
CA LEU A 105 -0.90 2.14 0.42
C LEU A 105 -1.94 1.92 -0.68
N LEU A 106 -3.19 1.65 -0.32
CA LEU A 106 -4.26 1.34 -1.27
C LEU A 106 -4.95 2.58 -1.86
N ILE A 107 -4.73 3.79 -1.32
CA ILE A 107 -5.26 5.05 -1.89
C ILE A 107 -5.01 5.16 -3.40
N PRO A 108 -3.79 4.98 -3.94
CA PRO A 108 -3.53 5.13 -5.37
C PRO A 108 -4.02 3.95 -6.23
N LEU A 109 -4.54 2.88 -5.61
CA LEU A 109 -4.94 1.65 -6.26
C LEU A 109 -6.47 1.54 -6.37
N GLU A 110 -6.91 1.00 -7.49
CA GLU A 110 -8.29 0.53 -7.69
C GLU A 110 -8.25 -0.97 -7.51
N TYR A 111 -8.98 -1.50 -6.54
CA TYR A 111 -8.77 -2.88 -6.13
C TYR A 111 -10.04 -3.60 -5.70
N GLU A 112 -10.00 -4.91 -5.85
CA GLU A 112 -10.85 -5.89 -5.19
C GLU A 112 -10.01 -6.65 -4.17
N LEU A 113 -10.61 -7.02 -3.03
CA LEU A 113 -9.94 -7.86 -2.04
C LEU A 113 -10.20 -9.33 -2.36
N ILE A 114 -9.17 -10.14 -2.24
CA ILE A 114 -9.21 -11.58 -2.46
C ILE A 114 -8.69 -12.24 -1.19
N GLU A 115 -9.32 -13.33 -0.78
CA GLU A 115 -8.87 -14.18 0.32
C GLU A 115 -8.32 -15.48 -0.27
N GLU A 116 -7.03 -15.73 -0.08
CA GLU A 116 -6.33 -16.96 -0.50
C GLU A 116 -5.53 -17.48 0.69
N GLU A 117 -5.70 -18.75 1.07
CA GLU A 117 -4.87 -19.39 2.12
C GLU A 117 -4.81 -18.60 3.46
N ASP A 118 -5.94 -18.05 3.89
CA ASP A 118 -6.08 -17.11 5.03
C ASP A 118 -5.31 -15.78 4.90
N MET A 119 -4.93 -15.40 3.69
CA MET A 119 -4.27 -14.14 3.39
C MET A 119 -5.21 -13.19 2.66
N ILE A 120 -5.27 -11.94 3.10
CA ILE A 120 -6.01 -10.90 2.40
C ILE A 120 -5.05 -10.23 1.42
N LEU A 121 -5.30 -10.44 0.14
CA LEU A 121 -4.60 -9.83 -0.98
C LEU A 121 -5.54 -8.87 -1.72
N ALA A 122 -4.99 -8.12 -2.66
CA ALA A 122 -5.77 -7.30 -3.58
C ALA A 122 -5.49 -7.71 -5.02
N ARG A 123 -6.44 -7.46 -5.92
CA ARG A 123 -6.21 -7.45 -7.37
C ARG A 123 -6.66 -6.12 -7.93
N GLU A 124 -5.98 -5.66 -8.98
CA GLU A 124 -6.37 -4.41 -9.64
C GLU A 124 -7.68 -4.57 -10.38
N ARG A 125 -8.58 -3.61 -10.16
CA ARG A 125 -9.82 -3.47 -10.91
C ARG A 125 -9.69 -2.27 -11.84
N GLY A 126 -10.21 -2.40 -13.07
CA GLY A 126 -10.39 -1.24 -13.95
C GLY A 126 -11.72 -0.57 -13.67
N SER A 127 -11.72 0.65 -13.11
CA SER A 127 -12.89 1.51 -13.13
C SER A 127 -12.92 2.31 -14.43
N SER A 128 -14.11 2.54 -14.97
CA SER A 128 -14.27 3.20 -16.27
C SER A 128 -13.98 4.71 -16.22
N PHE A 129 -14.30 5.38 -15.10
CA PHE A 129 -14.06 6.81 -14.85
C PHE A 129 -14.34 7.20 -13.39
N TYR A 130 -13.94 8.42 -13.01
CA TYR A 130 -14.18 9.08 -11.73
C TYR A 130 -14.84 10.45 -11.93
N LEU A 131 -15.67 10.85 -10.97
CA LEU A 131 -16.42 12.11 -10.99
C LEU A 131 -15.93 13.02 -9.88
N ALA A 132 -15.58 14.26 -10.19
CA ALA A 132 -15.24 15.29 -9.22
C ALA A 132 -16.06 16.57 -9.47
N SER A 133 -16.00 17.49 -8.52
CA SER A 133 -16.63 18.81 -8.63
C SER A 133 -15.56 19.89 -8.62
N LYS A 134 -15.65 20.87 -9.53
CA LYS A 134 -14.77 22.06 -9.55
C LYS A 134 -14.74 22.82 -8.21
N ARG A 135 -15.80 22.69 -7.40
CA ARG A 135 -15.96 23.39 -6.11
C ARG A 135 -15.43 22.59 -4.91
N SER A 136 -14.99 21.36 -5.11
CA SER A 136 -14.57 20.45 -4.04
C SER A 136 -13.21 19.84 -4.37
N LYS A 137 -12.46 19.43 -3.35
CA LYS A 137 -11.24 18.64 -3.55
C LYS A 137 -11.50 17.14 -3.58
N PHE A 138 -12.76 16.70 -3.58
CA PHE A 138 -13.12 15.30 -3.55
C PHE A 138 -13.50 14.77 -4.94
N PHE A 139 -13.04 13.57 -5.26
CA PHE A 139 -13.55 12.77 -6.37
C PHE A 139 -14.28 11.52 -5.85
N HIS A 140 -15.12 10.98 -6.72
CA HIS A 140 -16.09 9.94 -6.42
C HIS A 140 -16.12 8.88 -7.53
N GLU A 141 -16.56 7.68 -7.19
CA GLU A 141 -16.87 6.64 -8.16
C GLU A 141 -18.24 6.86 -8.81
N PRO A 142 -18.49 6.33 -10.04
CA PRO A 142 -19.72 6.55 -10.79
C PRO A 142 -21.02 6.16 -10.05
N GLY A 143 -20.94 5.19 -9.14
CA GLY A 143 -22.07 4.72 -8.33
C GLY A 143 -22.34 5.53 -7.05
N CYS A 144 -21.49 6.51 -6.71
CA CYS A 144 -21.59 7.22 -5.44
C CYS A 144 -22.81 8.16 -5.38
N TRP A 145 -23.58 8.07 -4.30
CA TRP A 145 -24.76 8.94 -4.09
C TRP A 145 -24.42 10.43 -4.06
N GLN A 146 -23.22 10.82 -3.56
CA GLN A 146 -22.77 12.21 -3.61
C GLN A 146 -22.36 12.64 -5.02
N ALA A 147 -21.82 11.74 -5.83
CA ALA A 147 -21.48 12.05 -7.21
C ALA A 147 -22.72 12.43 -8.02
N LYS A 148 -23.85 11.77 -7.76
CA LYS A 148 -25.16 12.08 -8.38
C LYS A 148 -25.66 13.50 -8.05
N ARG A 149 -25.19 14.11 -6.96
CA ARG A 149 -25.57 15.47 -6.54
C ARG A 149 -24.70 16.57 -7.17
N ILE A 150 -23.64 16.20 -7.90
CA ILE A 150 -22.77 17.16 -8.58
C ILE A 150 -23.52 17.75 -9.76
N LYS A 151 -23.71 19.08 -9.75
CA LYS A 151 -24.28 19.82 -10.88
C LYS A 151 -23.41 19.66 -12.12
N GLU A 152 -24.02 19.48 -13.28
CA GLU A 152 -23.31 19.23 -14.54
C GLU A 152 -22.25 20.28 -14.85
N GLU A 153 -22.55 21.56 -14.61
CA GLU A 153 -21.64 22.71 -14.80
C GLU A 153 -20.32 22.59 -14.02
N ASN A 154 -20.38 21.93 -12.85
CA ASN A 154 -19.26 21.76 -11.95
C ASN A 154 -18.61 20.38 -12.08
N LYS A 155 -19.15 19.47 -12.92
CA LYS A 155 -18.65 18.10 -13.04
C LYS A 155 -17.30 18.09 -13.76
N VAL A 156 -16.38 17.30 -13.24
CA VAL A 156 -15.08 16.97 -13.86
C VAL A 156 -14.98 15.45 -13.92
N ILE A 157 -14.63 14.91 -15.08
CA ILE A 157 -14.53 13.46 -15.31
C ILE A 157 -13.05 13.12 -15.48
N PHE A 158 -12.55 12.18 -14.69
CA PHE A 158 -11.21 11.62 -14.83
C PHE A 158 -11.30 10.18 -15.31
N LYS A 159 -10.41 9.74 -16.19
CA LYS A 159 -10.41 8.35 -16.66
C LYS A 159 -9.85 7.39 -15.60
N THR A 160 -8.93 7.86 -14.76
CA THR A 160 -8.26 7.01 -13.77
C THR A 160 -8.16 7.68 -12.40
N LYS A 161 -8.09 6.88 -11.33
CA LYS A 161 -7.83 7.39 -9.97
C LYS A 161 -6.51 8.17 -9.89
N LYS A 162 -5.51 7.74 -10.66
CA LYS A 162 -4.18 8.39 -10.75
C LYS A 162 -4.32 9.83 -11.24
N GLU A 163 -5.08 10.04 -12.31
CA GLU A 163 -5.30 11.33 -12.93
C GLU A 163 -6.01 12.31 -11.97
N ALA A 164 -7.03 11.83 -11.26
CA ALA A 164 -7.73 12.63 -10.26
C ALA A 164 -6.79 13.09 -9.12
N ILE A 165 -5.96 12.16 -8.61
CA ILE A 165 -4.97 12.47 -7.55
C ILE A 165 -3.88 13.42 -8.06
N ALA A 166 -3.39 13.21 -9.29
CA ALA A 166 -2.41 14.09 -9.91
C ALA A 166 -2.96 15.51 -10.13
N SER A 167 -4.26 15.62 -10.40
CA SER A 167 -4.99 16.89 -10.53
C SER A 167 -5.32 17.55 -9.18
N GLY A 168 -4.83 17.00 -8.06
CA GLY A 168 -4.98 17.58 -6.72
C GLY A 168 -6.28 17.19 -5.99
N TYR A 169 -7.07 16.27 -6.55
CA TYR A 169 -8.26 15.75 -5.88
C TYR A 169 -7.91 14.58 -4.96
N THR A 170 -8.76 14.35 -3.97
CA THR A 170 -8.64 13.30 -2.97
C THR A 170 -9.86 12.39 -3.04
N PRO A 171 -9.71 11.07 -2.85
CA PRO A 171 -10.86 10.18 -2.86
C PRO A 171 -11.79 10.53 -1.71
N HIS A 172 -13.09 10.58 -1.97
CA HIS A 172 -14.07 10.66 -0.91
C HIS A 172 -13.98 9.42 -0.01
N LYS A 173 -14.28 9.54 1.29
CA LYS A 173 -14.15 8.47 2.30
C LYS A 173 -14.83 7.15 1.90
N ILE A 174 -15.94 7.24 1.18
CA ILE A 174 -16.75 6.09 0.73
C ILE A 174 -16.24 5.54 -0.62
N CYS A 175 -15.51 6.33 -1.40
CA CYS A 175 -15.03 6.00 -2.74
C CYS A 175 -13.53 5.65 -2.73
N GLY A 176 -13.10 4.91 -1.70
CA GLY A 176 -11.70 4.45 -1.57
C GLY A 176 -10.74 5.46 -0.95
N GLY A 177 -11.23 6.33 -0.05
CA GLY A 177 -10.46 7.32 0.71
C GLY A 177 -10.41 7.11 2.22
#